data_AF-A0A093ZJY8-F1
#
_entry.id   AF-A0A093ZJY8-F1
#
_cell.length_a   1.000
_cell.length_b   1.000
_cell.length_c   1.000
_cell.angle_alpha   90.00
_cell.angle_beta   90.00
_cell.angle_gamma   90.00
#
_symmetry.space_group_name_H-M   'P 1'
#
loop_
_entity.id
_entity.type
_entity.pdbx_description
1 polymer ?
#
loop_
_entity_poly.entity_id
_entity_poly.type
_entity_poly.pdbx_seq_one_letter_code
_entity_poly.pdbx_strand_id
1 'polypeptide(L)'
;MVVSNGTHKTTQVSSSTLDDDSKEKRGLGAYIYNSWVLNIYDIWVLGISNSYAWRCPTSSVLLPFFKANFSSNHLDVGVGTGYFLAEAVLDQPATPNADKHGAQQITLVDLNPNCLSTAAARINAAQPTLAPARTVAGDAFESLPLDSSNGSVGDEGTGKEKFDSISLFYLLHCLPGPCSDKARIFENLKTHLAANGTLYGATILGRGGNVHFNWFASALMVLGKGKKDVKFAVERFNQYNKPQWSQDFNKTTNTMSAKVDPTDFKTYHGGCHCGAFKYAIRIPELKDVMACSCSICIKNGILGNIWFLDDGPEEFIIEKGDVDALKKYVFGPKNKVYRFCGICGTNIFVKSPEAIGVNARSLADVDVEALPWRHYENFKRGPQYAPEFGEQVEWKKPEGKAEKNDEDDLVTYYGNCHCGKIRYALRSKSLDELEVMQCNCSMCGKNSHRHIYPTRTALQVHDPEGVATEYNVLSKDSAQNFCSYCGTFVFVSIDDESVDMRPLNVRTIDNIDIYKLKYKMYDGRSKPPVYTGERHKL
;
A
#
# COMPACT_ATOMS: atom_id res chain seq x y z
N MET A 1 -10.56 -29.48 -5.39
CA MET A 1 -12.03 -29.25 -5.42
C MET A 1 -12.54 -29.80 -6.74
N VAL A 2 -13.66 -30.54 -6.71
CA VAL A 2 -14.34 -31.06 -7.90
C VAL A 2 -15.83 -30.78 -7.73
N VAL A 3 -16.46 -30.18 -8.74
CA VAL A 3 -17.89 -29.90 -8.78
C VAL A 3 -18.44 -30.56 -10.05
N SER A 4 -19.23 -31.62 -9.85
CA SER A 4 -20.04 -32.25 -10.90
C SER A 4 -21.44 -31.64 -10.91
N ASN A 5 -22.03 -31.45 -12.08
CA ASN A 5 -23.36 -30.86 -12.23
C ASN A 5 -24.47 -31.86 -11.81
N GLY A 6 -24.54 -32.20 -10.53
CA GLY A 6 -25.59 -33.00 -9.93
C GLY A 6 -26.76 -32.12 -9.48
N THR A 7 -27.99 -32.61 -9.65
CA THR A 7 -29.25 -31.91 -9.36
C THR A 7 -29.44 -31.63 -7.86
N HIS A 8 -28.89 -30.51 -7.37
CA HIS A 8 -29.24 -29.95 -6.06
C HIS A 8 -29.81 -28.54 -6.17
N LYS A 9 -30.98 -28.33 -5.57
CA LYS A 9 -31.71 -27.06 -5.48
C LYS A 9 -30.87 -26.02 -4.73
N THR A 10 -30.60 -24.89 -5.36
CA THR A 10 -29.86 -23.76 -4.78
C THR A 10 -30.83 -22.69 -4.26
N THR A 11 -30.61 -22.24 -3.03
CA THR A 11 -31.29 -21.09 -2.41
C THR A 11 -30.72 -19.79 -2.98
N GLN A 12 -31.58 -18.89 -3.47
CA GLN A 12 -31.14 -17.60 -4.03
C GLN A 12 -30.61 -16.66 -2.93
N VAL A 13 -29.38 -16.17 -3.10
CA VAL A 13 -28.83 -15.02 -2.37
C VAL A 13 -28.93 -13.81 -3.31
N SER A 14 -29.47 -12.70 -2.82
CA SER A 14 -29.75 -11.48 -3.59
C SER A 14 -28.49 -10.83 -4.17
N SER A 15 -28.52 -10.48 -5.45
CA SER A 15 -27.42 -9.86 -6.19
C SER A 15 -27.27 -8.37 -5.88
N SER A 16 -26.17 -7.97 -5.24
CA SER A 16 -25.67 -6.60 -5.29
C SER A 16 -24.78 -6.42 -6.51
N THR A 17 -25.01 -5.38 -7.31
CA THR A 17 -24.08 -4.92 -8.34
C THR A 17 -22.72 -4.61 -7.72
N LEU A 18 -21.65 -5.19 -8.28
CA LEU A 18 -20.27 -4.94 -7.86
C LEU A 18 -19.89 -3.49 -8.19
N ASP A 19 -19.26 -2.79 -7.26
CA ASP A 19 -18.76 -1.42 -7.44
C ASP A 19 -17.56 -1.38 -8.42
N ASP A 20 -17.33 -0.22 -9.06
CA ASP A 20 -16.25 -0.06 -10.04
C ASP A 20 -14.85 -0.23 -9.39
N ASP A 21 -14.71 0.15 -8.11
CA ASP A 21 -13.51 -0.01 -7.30
C ASP A 21 -13.05 -1.48 -7.16
N SER A 22 -13.99 -2.42 -7.05
CA SER A 22 -13.65 -3.84 -6.96
C SER A 22 -13.22 -4.42 -8.31
N LYS A 23 -13.77 -3.94 -9.43
CA LYS A 23 -13.36 -4.36 -10.79
C LYS A 23 -11.95 -3.87 -11.13
N GLU A 24 -11.63 -2.62 -10.78
CA GLU A 24 -10.30 -2.05 -11.01
C GLU A 24 -9.20 -2.80 -10.21
N LYS A 25 -9.46 -3.13 -8.94
CA LYS A 25 -8.54 -3.95 -8.12
C LYS A 25 -8.29 -5.36 -8.67
N ARG A 26 -9.27 -5.95 -9.36
CA ARG A 26 -9.14 -7.25 -10.05
C ARG A 26 -8.26 -7.13 -11.30
N GLY A 27 -8.46 -6.05 -12.07
CA GLY A 27 -7.59 -5.59 -13.17
C GLY A 27 -6.10 -5.57 -12.81
N LEU A 28 -5.78 -4.91 -11.69
CA LEU A 28 -4.40 -4.80 -11.20
C LEU A 28 -3.81 -6.15 -10.71
N GLY A 29 -4.64 -7.03 -10.12
CA GLY A 29 -4.21 -8.33 -9.59
C GLY A 29 -3.81 -9.35 -10.66
N ALA A 30 -4.28 -9.20 -11.89
CA ALA A 30 -3.93 -10.09 -13.00
C ALA A 30 -2.63 -9.69 -13.70
N TYR A 31 -2.31 -8.40 -13.74
CA TYR A 31 -1.20 -7.82 -14.53
C TYR A 31 0.22 -8.12 -14.01
N ILE A 32 0.36 -9.05 -13.04
CA ILE A 32 1.56 -9.36 -12.25
C ILE A 32 2.61 -10.24 -12.95
N TYR A 33 2.50 -10.49 -14.25
CA TYR A 33 3.30 -11.57 -14.85
C TYR A 33 4.04 -11.13 -16.12
N ASN A 34 5.37 -11.01 -15.97
CA ASN A 34 6.36 -10.87 -17.05
C ASN A 34 6.99 -12.25 -17.34
N SER A 35 7.17 -12.61 -18.62
CA SER A 35 7.60 -13.93 -19.11
C SER A 35 8.92 -14.44 -18.51
N TRP A 36 9.80 -13.56 -18.03
CA TRP A 36 11.04 -13.95 -17.33
C TRP A 36 10.82 -14.40 -15.87
N VAL A 37 9.88 -13.77 -15.16
CA VAL A 37 9.51 -14.12 -13.76
C VAL A 37 8.81 -15.48 -13.72
N LEU A 38 8.10 -15.84 -14.78
CA LEU A 38 7.31 -17.07 -14.89
C LEU A 38 8.13 -18.37 -14.88
N ASN A 39 9.34 -18.38 -15.47
CA ASN A 39 10.20 -19.58 -15.48
C ASN A 39 10.85 -19.87 -14.12
N ILE A 40 11.22 -18.81 -13.36
CA ILE A 40 11.73 -18.94 -11.99
C ILE A 40 10.57 -19.29 -11.03
N TYR A 41 9.38 -18.76 -11.30
CA TYR A 41 8.15 -19.03 -10.56
C TYR A 41 7.73 -20.51 -10.64
N ASP A 42 7.84 -21.16 -11.81
CA ASP A 42 7.50 -22.58 -11.95
C ASP A 42 8.38 -23.48 -11.06
N ILE A 43 9.70 -23.31 -11.08
CA ILE A 43 10.62 -24.14 -10.27
C ILE A 43 10.36 -23.94 -8.77
N TRP A 44 10.17 -22.68 -8.36
CA TRP A 44 10.00 -22.35 -6.95
C TRP A 44 8.61 -22.68 -6.42
N VAL A 45 7.55 -22.40 -7.17
CA VAL A 45 6.16 -22.69 -6.77
C VAL A 45 5.85 -24.17 -6.92
N LEU A 46 6.11 -24.74 -8.10
CA LEU A 46 5.74 -26.13 -8.40
C LEU A 46 6.69 -27.14 -7.73
N GLY A 47 7.97 -26.80 -7.57
CA GLY A 47 8.96 -27.66 -6.94
C GLY A 47 9.00 -27.54 -5.40
N ILE A 48 9.14 -26.31 -4.90
CA ILE A 48 9.47 -26.05 -3.48
C ILE A 48 8.23 -25.69 -2.66
N SER A 49 7.44 -24.70 -3.10
CA SER A 49 6.27 -24.22 -2.35
C SER A 49 5.21 -25.31 -2.18
N ASN A 50 4.82 -25.96 -3.28
CA ASN A 50 3.82 -27.02 -3.28
C ASN A 50 4.22 -28.22 -2.42
N SER A 51 5.47 -28.67 -2.52
CA SER A 51 5.95 -29.85 -1.80
C SER A 51 6.15 -29.60 -0.30
N TYR A 52 6.72 -28.45 0.08
CA TYR A 52 7.15 -28.22 1.46
C TYR A 52 6.21 -27.30 2.25
N ALA A 53 5.65 -26.26 1.62
CA ALA A 53 4.75 -25.34 2.30
C ALA A 53 3.35 -25.93 2.36
N TRP A 54 2.80 -26.30 1.21
CA TRP A 54 1.42 -26.78 1.11
C TRP A 54 1.29 -28.29 1.31
N ARG A 55 2.42 -29.01 1.37
CA ARG A 55 2.47 -30.48 1.48
C ARG A 55 1.60 -31.19 0.43
N CYS A 56 1.53 -30.59 -0.75
CA CYS A 56 0.77 -31.07 -1.89
C CYS A 56 1.69 -31.03 -3.13
N PRO A 57 2.59 -32.02 -3.31
CA PRO A 57 3.60 -31.99 -4.35
C PRO A 57 3.00 -31.95 -5.77
N THR A 58 3.63 -31.18 -6.65
CA THR A 58 3.12 -31.00 -8.02
C THR A 58 3.14 -32.31 -8.81
N SER A 59 4.27 -33.02 -8.81
CA SER A 59 4.45 -34.23 -9.62
C SER A 59 3.58 -35.41 -9.19
N SER A 60 3.35 -35.59 -7.89
CA SER A 60 2.65 -36.78 -7.36
C SER A 60 1.20 -36.54 -7.00
N VAL A 61 0.73 -35.29 -6.89
CA VAL A 61 -0.64 -34.97 -6.49
C VAL A 61 -1.32 -34.04 -7.48
N LEU A 62 -0.79 -32.82 -7.66
CA LEU A 62 -1.51 -31.79 -8.41
C LEU A 62 -1.57 -32.07 -9.91
N LEU A 63 -0.48 -32.52 -10.51
CA LEU A 63 -0.42 -32.82 -11.94
C LEU A 63 -1.25 -34.07 -12.29
N PRO A 64 -1.17 -35.19 -11.56
CA PRO A 64 -2.11 -36.30 -11.75
C PRO A 64 -3.57 -35.89 -11.56
N PHE A 65 -3.87 -35.05 -10.56
CA PHE A 65 -5.22 -34.53 -10.35
C PHE A 65 -5.70 -33.66 -11.52
N PHE A 66 -4.83 -32.81 -12.08
CA PHE A 66 -5.16 -32.03 -13.27
C PHE A 66 -5.46 -32.93 -14.46
N LYS A 67 -4.52 -33.84 -14.78
CA LYS A 67 -4.63 -34.78 -15.91
C LYS A 67 -5.87 -35.66 -15.84
N ALA A 68 -6.27 -36.09 -14.65
CA ALA A 68 -7.45 -36.93 -14.44
C ALA A 68 -8.78 -36.25 -14.76
N ASN A 69 -8.83 -34.91 -14.77
CA ASN A 69 -10.05 -34.14 -15.00
C ASN A 69 -10.00 -33.31 -16.31
N PHE A 70 -8.90 -33.41 -17.05
CA PHE A 70 -8.67 -32.70 -18.31
C PHE A 70 -9.36 -33.43 -19.48
N SER A 71 -10.13 -32.70 -20.28
CA SER A 71 -10.84 -33.22 -21.46
C SER A 71 -10.33 -32.58 -22.75
N SER A 72 -10.78 -33.10 -23.90
CA SER A 72 -10.46 -32.56 -25.22
C SER A 72 -11.13 -31.22 -25.52
N ASN A 73 -12.28 -30.91 -24.91
CA ASN A 73 -12.93 -29.59 -24.98
C ASN A 73 -12.84 -28.91 -23.61
N HIS A 74 -11.81 -28.09 -23.42
CA HIS A 74 -11.38 -27.60 -22.12
C HIS A 74 -11.28 -26.07 -22.07
N LEU A 75 -11.75 -25.51 -20.96
CA LEU A 75 -11.59 -24.10 -20.60
C LEU A 75 -10.71 -23.97 -19.35
N ASP A 76 -9.57 -23.30 -19.47
CA ASP A 76 -8.74 -22.95 -18.32
C ASP A 76 -8.92 -21.48 -17.98
N VAL A 77 -9.20 -21.18 -16.71
CA VAL A 77 -9.48 -19.82 -16.23
C VAL A 77 -8.45 -19.44 -15.16
N GLY A 78 -7.70 -18.37 -15.42
CA GLY A 78 -6.54 -17.99 -14.62
C GLY A 78 -5.31 -18.83 -14.98
N VAL A 79 -4.92 -18.81 -16.25
CA VAL A 79 -4.06 -19.82 -16.88
C VAL A 79 -2.59 -19.76 -16.44
N GLY A 80 -2.15 -18.64 -15.86
CA GLY A 80 -0.78 -18.47 -15.39
C GLY A 80 0.28 -18.76 -16.46
N THR A 81 1.16 -19.74 -16.21
CA THR A 81 2.21 -20.17 -17.16
C THR A 81 1.77 -21.27 -18.12
N GLY A 82 0.55 -21.81 -17.96
CA GLY A 82 0.07 -22.97 -18.71
C GLY A 82 0.80 -24.28 -18.41
N TYR A 83 1.57 -24.39 -17.31
CA TYR A 83 2.34 -25.61 -16.99
C TYR A 83 1.47 -26.87 -16.98
N PHE A 84 0.38 -26.89 -16.21
CA PHE A 84 -0.45 -28.08 -16.05
C PHE A 84 -1.11 -28.50 -17.37
N LEU A 85 -1.54 -27.52 -18.18
CA LEU A 85 -2.08 -27.75 -19.51
C LEU A 85 -1.05 -28.34 -20.46
N ALA A 86 0.14 -27.73 -20.53
CA ALA A 86 1.22 -28.20 -21.39
C ALA A 86 1.62 -29.65 -21.08
N GLU A 87 1.64 -30.01 -19.79
CA GLU A 87 1.88 -31.40 -19.37
C GLU A 87 0.69 -32.33 -19.66
N ALA A 88 -0.54 -31.83 -19.59
CA ALA A 88 -1.75 -32.64 -19.85
C ALA A 88 -1.97 -32.95 -21.33
N VAL A 89 -1.65 -32.02 -22.24
CA VAL A 89 -1.75 -32.23 -23.70
C VAL A 89 -0.71 -33.21 -24.24
N LEU A 90 0.37 -33.48 -23.49
CA LEU A 90 1.36 -34.51 -23.84
C LEU A 90 0.79 -35.92 -23.65
N ASP A 91 -0.08 -36.12 -22.66
CA ASP A 91 -0.65 -37.43 -22.33
C ASP A 91 -1.91 -37.76 -23.16
N GLN A 92 -2.50 -36.75 -23.81
CA GLN A 92 -3.64 -36.89 -24.72
C GLN A 92 -3.24 -36.42 -26.13
N PRO A 93 -2.58 -37.26 -26.95
CA PRO A 93 -2.15 -36.85 -28.29
C PRO A 93 -3.36 -36.47 -29.15
N ALA A 94 -3.31 -35.27 -29.73
CA ALA A 94 -4.31 -34.81 -30.69
C ALA A 94 -4.39 -35.81 -31.85
N THR A 95 -5.59 -36.27 -32.20
CA THR A 95 -5.81 -37.04 -33.42
C THR A 95 -5.49 -36.14 -34.63
N PRO A 96 -4.46 -36.45 -35.44
CA PRO A 96 -4.18 -35.66 -36.64
C PRO A 96 -5.36 -35.81 -37.60
N ASN A 97 -5.92 -34.70 -38.09
CA ASN A 97 -7.06 -34.65 -39.01
C ASN A 97 -8.42 -35.10 -38.43
N ALA A 98 -8.76 -34.71 -37.20
CA ALA A 98 -10.17 -34.61 -36.87
C ALA A 98 -10.74 -33.34 -37.52
N ASP A 99 -11.75 -33.50 -38.36
CA ASP A 99 -12.62 -32.46 -38.89
C ASP A 99 -12.91 -31.41 -37.80
N LYS A 100 -13.08 -30.13 -38.15
CA LYS A 100 -13.12 -28.95 -37.24
C LYS A 100 -13.95 -29.09 -35.94
N HIS A 101 -14.78 -30.12 -35.80
CA HIS A 101 -15.60 -30.47 -34.64
C HIS A 101 -15.06 -31.57 -33.71
N GLY A 102 -13.97 -32.28 -34.04
CA GLY A 102 -13.41 -33.38 -33.21
C GLY A 102 -11.98 -33.18 -32.72
N ALA A 103 -11.33 -32.07 -33.10
CA ALA A 103 -10.00 -31.74 -32.61
C ALA A 103 -10.04 -31.30 -31.14
N GLN A 104 -8.99 -31.57 -30.37
CA GLN A 104 -8.84 -31.03 -29.03
C GLN A 104 -8.86 -29.50 -29.10
N GLN A 105 -9.80 -28.89 -28.38
CA GLN A 105 -10.05 -27.46 -28.29
C GLN A 105 -9.70 -26.96 -26.89
N ILE A 106 -8.70 -26.10 -26.82
CA ILE A 106 -8.26 -25.47 -25.58
C ILE A 106 -8.63 -24.00 -25.64
N THR A 107 -9.49 -23.56 -24.72
CA THR A 107 -9.81 -22.15 -24.51
C THR A 107 -9.13 -21.67 -23.23
N LEU A 108 -8.41 -20.55 -23.34
CA LEU A 108 -7.67 -19.91 -22.26
C LEU A 108 -8.36 -18.60 -21.91
N VAL A 109 -8.75 -18.43 -20.65
CA VAL A 109 -9.32 -17.17 -20.13
C VAL A 109 -8.44 -16.63 -19.03
N ASP A 110 -7.97 -15.41 -19.21
CA ASP A 110 -7.24 -14.68 -18.19
C ASP A 110 -7.45 -13.18 -18.40
N LEU A 111 -7.40 -12.40 -17.33
CA LEU A 111 -7.47 -10.95 -17.41
C LEU A 111 -6.13 -10.36 -17.89
N ASN A 112 -5.03 -11.12 -17.79
CA ASN A 112 -3.70 -10.74 -18.24
C ASN A 112 -3.33 -11.37 -19.60
N PRO A 113 -3.12 -10.54 -20.66
CA PRO A 113 -2.76 -11.03 -21.98
C PRO A 113 -1.38 -11.70 -22.04
N ASN A 114 -0.46 -11.41 -21.11
CA ASN A 114 0.84 -12.08 -21.03
C ASN A 114 0.73 -13.52 -20.54
N CYS A 115 -0.20 -13.80 -19.62
CA CYS A 115 -0.51 -15.18 -19.19
C CYS A 115 -1.08 -15.97 -20.37
N LEU A 116 -2.02 -15.37 -21.12
CA LEU A 116 -2.62 -15.98 -22.31
C LEU A 116 -1.56 -16.33 -23.36
N SER A 117 -0.68 -15.39 -23.72
CA SER A 117 0.36 -15.61 -24.72
C SER A 117 1.42 -16.61 -24.26
N THR A 118 1.83 -16.56 -23.00
CA THR A 118 2.81 -17.49 -22.42
C THR A 118 2.26 -18.92 -22.37
N ALA A 119 1.04 -19.10 -21.87
CA ALA A 119 0.39 -20.41 -21.79
C ALA A 119 0.15 -21.00 -23.19
N ALA A 120 -0.37 -20.21 -24.14
CA ALA A 120 -0.58 -20.67 -25.51
C ALA A 120 0.73 -21.10 -26.19
N ALA A 121 1.81 -20.31 -26.04
CA ALA A 121 3.12 -20.65 -26.58
C ALA A 121 3.68 -21.94 -25.97
N ARG A 122 3.50 -22.15 -24.66
CA ARG A 122 3.96 -23.36 -23.98
C ARG A 122 3.21 -24.61 -24.43
N ILE A 123 1.88 -24.52 -24.58
CA ILE A 123 1.04 -25.61 -25.09
C ILE A 123 1.46 -25.97 -26.52
N ASN A 124 1.63 -24.96 -27.39
CA ASN A 124 2.09 -25.18 -28.77
C ASN A 124 3.51 -25.78 -28.83
N ALA A 125 4.41 -25.39 -27.92
CA ALA A 125 5.75 -25.98 -27.84
C ALA A 125 5.71 -27.44 -27.34
N ALA A 126 4.80 -27.76 -26.42
CA ALA A 126 4.61 -29.12 -25.91
C ALA A 126 3.97 -30.03 -26.96
N GLN A 127 2.98 -29.53 -27.71
CA GLN A 127 2.27 -30.30 -28.73
C GLN A 127 2.01 -29.45 -30.01
N PRO A 128 3.00 -29.35 -30.93
CA PRO A 128 2.90 -28.50 -32.12
C PRO A 128 1.82 -28.94 -33.13
N THR A 129 1.34 -30.17 -33.04
CA THR A 129 0.29 -30.72 -33.91
C THR A 129 -1.12 -30.39 -33.42
N LEU A 130 -1.26 -29.81 -32.22
CA LEU A 130 -2.52 -29.36 -31.66
C LEU A 130 -2.98 -28.06 -32.35
N ALA A 131 -4.29 -27.89 -32.49
CA ALA A 131 -4.83 -26.61 -32.94
C ALA A 131 -4.41 -25.48 -31.96
N PRO A 132 -4.09 -24.27 -32.44
CA PRO A 132 -3.73 -23.17 -31.56
C PRO A 132 -4.80 -22.91 -30.50
N ALA A 133 -4.38 -22.77 -29.24
CA ALA A 133 -5.29 -22.49 -28.14
C ALA A 133 -6.02 -21.15 -28.38
N ARG A 134 -7.34 -21.13 -28.19
CA ARG A 134 -8.16 -19.92 -28.27
C ARG A 134 -7.93 -19.09 -27.00
N THR A 135 -7.52 -17.84 -27.14
CA THR A 135 -7.29 -16.94 -26.00
C THR A 135 -8.40 -15.91 -25.89
N VAL A 136 -8.93 -15.71 -24.70
CA VAL A 136 -9.98 -14.72 -24.41
C VAL A 136 -9.60 -13.92 -23.17
N ALA A 137 -9.50 -12.60 -23.31
CA ALA A 137 -9.29 -11.72 -22.18
C ALA A 137 -10.62 -11.52 -21.42
N GLY A 138 -10.67 -11.89 -20.14
CA GLY A 138 -11.93 -11.82 -19.38
C GLY A 138 -11.76 -11.85 -17.86
N ASP A 139 -12.66 -11.16 -17.16
CA ASP A 139 -12.78 -11.23 -15.69
C ASP A 139 -13.68 -12.41 -15.30
N ALA A 140 -13.16 -13.35 -14.51
CA ALA A 140 -13.91 -14.51 -14.03
C ALA A 140 -15.13 -14.14 -13.15
N PHE A 141 -15.16 -12.93 -12.56
CA PHE A 141 -16.31 -12.41 -11.82
C PHE A 141 -17.42 -11.88 -12.73
N GLU A 142 -17.17 -11.72 -14.04
CA GLU A 142 -18.15 -11.26 -15.02
C GLU A 142 -18.59 -12.41 -15.95
N SER A 143 -19.64 -12.16 -16.74
CA SER A 143 -20.03 -13.11 -17.78
C SER A 143 -18.95 -13.13 -18.87
N LEU A 144 -18.38 -14.29 -19.13
CA LEU A 144 -17.35 -14.45 -20.14
C LEU A 144 -17.95 -14.30 -21.55
N PRO A 145 -17.24 -13.62 -22.48
CA PRO A 145 -17.68 -13.44 -23.87
C PRO A 145 -17.42 -14.70 -24.70
N LEU A 146 -18.02 -15.82 -24.27
CA LEU A 146 -17.92 -17.14 -24.89
C LEU A 146 -19.31 -17.53 -25.41
N ASP A 147 -19.72 -16.84 -26.48
CA ASP A 147 -20.99 -17.08 -27.14
C ASP A 147 -20.90 -18.29 -28.07
N SER A 148 -21.97 -19.07 -28.15
CA SER A 148 -22.03 -20.20 -29.05
C SER A 148 -22.09 -19.70 -30.50
N SER A 149 -21.13 -20.10 -31.35
CA SER A 149 -21.30 -19.97 -32.79
C SER A 149 -22.26 -21.06 -33.26
N ASN A 150 -23.39 -20.68 -33.88
CA ASN A 150 -24.41 -21.58 -34.44
C ASN A 150 -23.81 -22.90 -34.95
N GLY A 151 -24.05 -24.00 -34.20
CA GLY A 151 -23.79 -25.37 -34.66
C GLY A 151 -22.53 -26.08 -34.14
N SER A 152 -21.84 -25.62 -33.09
CA SER A 152 -20.74 -26.39 -32.48
C SER A 152 -21.16 -27.16 -31.22
N VAL A 153 -20.51 -28.29 -30.97
CA VAL A 153 -20.80 -29.30 -29.94
C VAL A 153 -21.10 -28.66 -28.58
N GLY A 154 -22.25 -29.00 -27.98
CA GLY A 154 -22.68 -28.51 -26.66
C GLY A 154 -23.78 -27.44 -26.68
N ASP A 155 -24.40 -27.16 -27.83
CA ASP A 155 -25.53 -26.22 -27.92
C ASP A 155 -26.79 -26.76 -27.23
N GLU A 156 -26.93 -26.44 -25.93
CA GLU A 156 -28.15 -26.66 -25.14
C GLU A 156 -29.21 -25.56 -25.37
N GLY A 157 -29.09 -24.74 -26.43
CA GLY A 157 -30.01 -23.63 -26.71
C GLY A 157 -29.85 -22.45 -25.75
N THR A 158 -28.72 -22.37 -25.05
CA THR A 158 -28.44 -21.33 -24.03
C THR A 158 -27.71 -20.10 -24.57
N GLY A 159 -27.32 -20.12 -25.85
CA GLY A 159 -26.56 -19.05 -26.50
C GLY A 159 -25.09 -18.94 -26.07
N LYS A 160 -24.64 -19.79 -25.13
CA LYS A 160 -23.28 -19.81 -24.59
C LYS A 160 -22.54 -21.09 -24.96
N GLU A 161 -21.26 -20.96 -25.24
CA GLU A 161 -20.37 -22.10 -25.50
C GLU A 161 -20.19 -22.95 -24.23
N LYS A 162 -20.14 -24.28 -24.42
CA LYS A 162 -20.06 -25.27 -23.34
C LYS A 162 -18.76 -26.06 -23.39
N PHE A 163 -18.19 -26.33 -22.22
CA PHE A 163 -16.95 -27.07 -22.03
C PHE A 163 -17.18 -28.33 -21.20
N ASP A 164 -16.52 -29.41 -21.58
CA ASP A 164 -16.57 -30.70 -20.86
C ASP A 164 -15.70 -30.67 -19.60
N SER A 165 -14.71 -29.79 -19.57
CA SER A 165 -13.95 -29.55 -18.35
C SER A 165 -13.51 -28.10 -18.21
N ILE A 166 -13.59 -27.58 -16.98
CA ILE A 166 -13.20 -26.20 -16.63
C ILE A 166 -12.23 -26.23 -15.45
N SER A 167 -11.03 -25.66 -15.59
CA SER A 167 -10.07 -25.55 -14.47
C SER A 167 -9.95 -24.14 -13.89
N LEU A 168 -9.69 -24.10 -12.57
CA LEU A 168 -9.44 -22.88 -11.78
C LEU A 168 -8.18 -23.03 -10.91
N PHE A 169 -7.11 -23.60 -11.47
CA PHE A 169 -5.91 -23.88 -10.69
C PHE A 169 -5.26 -22.59 -10.22
N TYR A 170 -5.15 -22.45 -8.89
CA TYR A 170 -4.55 -21.32 -8.21
C TYR A 170 -5.20 -19.95 -8.51
N LEU A 171 -6.30 -19.87 -9.25
CA LEU A 171 -6.97 -18.60 -9.51
C LEU A 171 -7.54 -17.98 -8.22
N LEU A 172 -8.30 -18.75 -7.44
CA LEU A 172 -9.13 -18.21 -6.36
C LEU A 172 -8.36 -17.49 -5.24
N HIS A 173 -7.13 -17.93 -4.95
CA HIS A 173 -6.30 -17.27 -3.93
C HIS A 173 -5.65 -15.97 -4.41
N CYS A 174 -5.56 -15.74 -5.73
CA CYS A 174 -5.06 -14.50 -6.32
C CYS A 174 -6.11 -13.40 -6.37
N LEU A 175 -7.40 -13.77 -6.26
CA LEU A 175 -8.50 -12.83 -6.38
C LEU A 175 -8.77 -12.09 -5.05
N PRO A 176 -9.11 -10.80 -5.08
CA PRO A 176 -9.47 -10.05 -3.88
C PRO A 176 -10.83 -10.49 -3.32
N GLY A 177 -11.11 -10.11 -2.07
CA GLY A 177 -12.42 -10.29 -1.43
C GLY A 177 -12.59 -11.61 -0.65
N PRO A 178 -13.64 -11.69 0.19
CA PRO A 178 -14.00 -12.88 0.95
C PRO A 178 -14.47 -14.04 0.05
N CYS A 179 -14.53 -15.25 0.61
CA CYS A 179 -14.98 -16.44 -0.13
C CYS A 179 -16.42 -16.33 -0.66
N SER A 180 -17.30 -15.59 0.02
CA SER A 180 -18.67 -15.32 -0.43
C SER A 180 -18.71 -14.65 -1.80
N ASP A 181 -17.83 -13.67 -2.00
CA ASP A 181 -17.84 -12.85 -3.22
C ASP A 181 -17.24 -13.65 -4.38
N LYS A 182 -16.22 -14.47 -4.08
CA LYS A 182 -15.61 -15.40 -5.03
C LYS A 182 -16.57 -16.50 -5.49
N ALA A 183 -17.64 -16.78 -4.75
CA ALA A 183 -18.63 -17.76 -5.14
C ALA A 183 -19.29 -17.42 -6.50
N ARG A 184 -19.36 -16.12 -6.84
CA ARG A 184 -19.88 -15.62 -8.12
C ARG A 184 -19.17 -16.20 -9.34
N ILE A 185 -17.89 -16.55 -9.22
CA ILE A 185 -17.12 -17.18 -10.29
C ILE A 185 -17.73 -18.52 -10.68
N PHE A 186 -18.17 -19.31 -9.70
CA PHE A 186 -18.85 -20.58 -9.98
C PHE A 186 -20.20 -20.37 -10.66
N GLU A 187 -20.94 -19.32 -10.30
CA GLU A 187 -22.20 -18.99 -10.95
C GLU A 187 -21.98 -18.65 -12.44
N ASN A 188 -20.95 -17.86 -12.75
CA ASN A 188 -20.60 -17.52 -14.13
C ASN A 188 -20.13 -18.75 -14.92
N LEU A 189 -19.20 -19.52 -14.37
CA LEU A 189 -18.62 -20.67 -15.07
C LEU A 189 -19.60 -21.83 -15.22
N LYS A 190 -20.57 -21.98 -14.31
CA LYS A 190 -21.67 -22.93 -14.46
C LYS A 190 -22.44 -22.70 -15.76
N THR A 191 -22.53 -21.46 -16.24
CA THR A 191 -23.21 -21.17 -17.52
C THR A 191 -22.45 -21.70 -18.74
N HIS A 192 -21.15 -21.98 -18.60
CA HIS A 192 -20.28 -22.53 -19.65
C HIS A 192 -19.91 -23.99 -19.42
N LEU A 193 -20.39 -24.64 -18.35
CA LEU A 193 -20.15 -26.05 -18.08
C LEU A 193 -21.20 -26.91 -18.81
N ALA A 194 -20.77 -27.94 -19.52
CA ALA A 194 -21.66 -28.94 -20.12
C ALA A 194 -22.41 -29.73 -19.04
N ALA A 195 -23.56 -30.35 -19.38
CA ALA A 195 -24.35 -31.14 -18.43
C ALA A 195 -23.54 -32.20 -17.66
N ASN A 196 -22.62 -32.89 -18.34
CA ASN A 196 -21.72 -33.89 -17.74
C ASN A 196 -20.30 -33.36 -17.51
N GLY A 197 -20.11 -32.04 -17.66
CA GLY A 197 -18.81 -31.42 -17.54
C GLY A 197 -18.32 -31.35 -16.10
N THR A 198 -17.00 -31.27 -15.94
CA THR A 198 -16.35 -31.18 -14.62
C THR A 198 -15.69 -29.82 -14.42
N LEU A 199 -16.07 -29.12 -13.35
CA LEU A 199 -15.33 -27.94 -12.89
C LEU A 199 -14.42 -28.36 -11.73
N TYR A 200 -13.12 -28.13 -11.87
CA TYR A 200 -12.12 -28.60 -10.92
C TYR A 200 -10.98 -27.59 -10.69
N GLY A 201 -10.25 -27.75 -9.59
CA GLY A 201 -9.15 -26.86 -9.28
C GLY A 201 -8.48 -27.13 -7.94
N ALA A 202 -7.32 -26.50 -7.77
CA ALA A 202 -6.58 -26.40 -6.51
C ALA A 202 -6.45 -24.93 -6.11
N THR A 203 -6.50 -24.62 -4.82
CA THR A 203 -6.28 -23.25 -4.32
C THR A 203 -5.63 -23.28 -2.95
N ILE A 204 -4.96 -22.19 -2.59
CA ILE A 204 -4.41 -21.98 -1.25
C ILE A 204 -5.49 -21.36 -0.36
N LEU A 205 -5.67 -21.91 0.84
CA LEU A 205 -6.61 -21.39 1.82
C LEU A 205 -5.97 -20.28 2.66
N GLY A 206 -6.75 -19.25 3.01
CA GLY A 206 -6.31 -18.16 3.88
C GLY A 206 -6.34 -18.54 5.38
N ARG A 207 -5.91 -17.61 6.25
CA ARG A 207 -6.07 -17.78 7.71
C ARG A 207 -7.55 -17.61 8.10
N GLY A 208 -8.21 -18.72 8.43
CA GLY A 208 -9.60 -18.79 8.88
C GLY A 208 -10.14 -20.22 8.77
N GLY A 209 -10.95 -20.68 9.73
CA GLY A 209 -11.33 -22.09 9.86
C GLY A 209 -10.20 -22.97 10.41
N ASN A 210 -10.46 -24.26 10.66
CA ASN A 210 -9.52 -25.25 11.26
C ASN A 210 -8.30 -25.61 10.35
N VAL A 211 -7.70 -24.62 9.67
CA VAL A 211 -6.56 -24.79 8.77
C VAL A 211 -5.26 -24.48 9.51
N HIS A 212 -4.45 -25.52 9.74
CA HIS A 212 -3.14 -25.39 10.40
C HIS A 212 -2.02 -25.28 9.36
N PHE A 213 -1.29 -24.16 9.40
CA PHE A 213 -0.12 -23.95 8.54
C PHE A 213 1.16 -24.41 9.26
N ASN A 214 2.05 -25.10 8.54
CA ASN A 214 3.40 -25.35 9.05
C ASN A 214 4.21 -24.04 9.09
N TRP A 215 5.38 -24.06 9.73
CA TRP A 215 6.24 -22.88 9.86
C TRP A 215 6.63 -22.27 8.50
N PHE A 216 6.94 -23.10 7.50
CA PHE A 216 7.34 -22.63 6.17
C PHE A 216 6.17 -21.98 5.42
N ALA A 217 4.97 -22.60 5.45
CA ALA A 217 3.74 -22.01 4.94
C ALA A 217 3.35 -20.72 5.69
N SER A 218 3.57 -20.67 7.01
CA SER A 218 3.33 -19.48 7.81
C SER A 218 4.26 -18.34 7.44
N ALA A 219 5.54 -18.63 7.19
CA ALA A 219 6.51 -17.65 6.69
C ALA A 219 6.15 -17.17 5.28
N LEU A 220 5.73 -18.07 4.39
CA LEU A 220 5.26 -17.71 3.04
C LEU A 220 3.98 -16.87 3.05
N MET A 221 3.04 -17.13 3.96
CA MET A 221 1.82 -16.31 4.10
C MET A 221 2.10 -14.93 4.72
N VAL A 222 3.21 -14.79 5.45
CA VAL A 222 3.72 -13.50 5.94
C VAL A 222 4.49 -12.76 4.83
N LEU A 223 5.23 -13.47 3.98
CA LEU A 223 5.94 -12.93 2.81
C LEU A 223 5.03 -12.63 1.60
N GLY A 224 3.91 -13.34 1.44
CA GLY A 224 2.89 -13.10 0.40
C GLY A 224 2.05 -11.85 0.65
N LYS A 225 2.09 -11.31 1.88
CA LYS A 225 1.65 -9.94 2.19
C LYS A 225 2.73 -8.88 1.90
N GLY A 226 3.90 -9.30 1.39
CA GLY A 226 5.13 -8.50 1.32
C GLY A 226 5.86 -8.44 -0.03
N LYS A 227 5.35 -9.00 -1.14
CA LYS A 227 5.97 -8.88 -2.49
C LYS A 227 4.99 -8.17 -3.44
N LYS A 228 5.20 -6.95 -3.96
CA LYS A 228 6.30 -6.23 -4.66
C LYS A 228 6.52 -6.53 -6.16
N ASP A 229 5.88 -7.52 -6.79
CA ASP A 229 6.28 -7.92 -8.16
C ASP A 229 5.20 -7.79 -9.26
N VAL A 230 4.31 -6.78 -9.17
CA VAL A 230 3.25 -6.54 -10.19
C VAL A 230 3.57 -5.43 -11.19
N LYS A 231 4.30 -4.43 -10.71
CA LYS A 231 4.18 -3.08 -11.26
C LYS A 231 5.00 -2.86 -12.53
N PHE A 232 6.01 -3.70 -12.74
CA PHE A 232 6.97 -3.57 -13.84
C PHE A 232 6.42 -3.95 -15.24
N ALA A 233 5.27 -4.63 -15.34
CA ALA A 233 4.73 -5.07 -16.63
C ALA A 233 3.62 -4.14 -17.20
N VAL A 234 2.97 -3.35 -16.34
CA VAL A 234 1.87 -2.43 -16.74
C VAL A 234 2.40 -1.18 -17.45
N GLU A 235 3.58 -0.71 -17.07
CA GLU A 235 4.08 0.61 -17.48
C GLU A 235 4.57 0.68 -18.93
N ARG A 236 4.73 -0.46 -19.63
CA ARG A 236 5.17 -0.48 -21.04
C ARG A 236 4.04 -0.51 -22.08
N PHE A 237 2.77 -0.68 -21.70
CA PHE A 237 1.67 -0.84 -22.69
C PHE A 237 0.58 0.24 -22.67
N ASN A 238 0.40 1.01 -21.59
CA ASN A 238 -0.66 2.03 -21.49
C ASN A 238 -0.32 3.38 -22.15
N GLN A 239 0.20 3.35 -23.37
CA GLN A 239 0.33 4.54 -24.23
C GLN A 239 -0.99 4.90 -24.95
N TYR A 240 -1.97 4.01 -25.04
CA TYR A 240 -3.19 4.25 -25.80
C TYR A 240 -4.44 3.82 -25.01
N ASN A 241 -5.33 4.79 -24.76
CA ASN A 241 -6.67 4.71 -24.13
C ASN A 241 -6.72 4.90 -22.60
N LYS A 242 -6.80 6.17 -22.17
CA LYS A 242 -7.24 6.54 -20.81
C LYS A 242 -8.70 7.02 -20.79
N PRO A 243 -9.54 6.61 -19.81
CA PRO A 243 -10.87 7.16 -19.58
C PRO A 243 -10.84 8.61 -19.07
N GLN A 244 -11.93 9.33 -19.31
CA GLN A 244 -12.07 10.78 -19.19
C GLN A 244 -11.88 11.34 -17.77
N TRP A 245 -12.08 10.54 -16.71
CA TRP A 245 -11.87 10.98 -15.33
C TRP A 245 -10.39 11.07 -14.93
N SER A 246 -9.47 10.37 -15.63
CA SER A 246 -8.02 10.55 -15.42
C SER A 246 -7.48 11.86 -15.99
N GLN A 247 -8.27 12.52 -16.85
CA GLN A 247 -7.91 13.84 -17.40
C GLN A 247 -8.17 14.97 -16.40
N ASP A 248 -9.05 14.77 -15.41
CA ASP A 248 -9.38 15.81 -14.43
C ASP A 248 -8.41 15.83 -13.23
N PHE A 249 -7.68 14.75 -12.95
CA PHE A 249 -6.56 14.76 -11.99
C PHE A 249 -5.33 15.52 -12.52
N ASN A 250 -5.20 15.59 -13.85
CA ASN A 250 -4.15 16.35 -14.54
C ASN A 250 -4.47 17.85 -14.71
N LYS A 251 -5.71 18.30 -14.45
CA LYS A 251 -6.07 19.73 -14.59
C LYS A 251 -5.60 20.60 -13.43
N THR A 252 -5.38 20.05 -12.24
CA THR A 252 -4.94 20.83 -11.06
C THR A 252 -3.45 20.63 -10.72
N THR A 253 -2.75 19.77 -11.44
CA THR A 253 -1.29 19.62 -11.38
C THR A 253 -0.69 19.95 -12.74
N ASN A 254 -0.91 21.18 -13.17
CA ASN A 254 -0.31 21.68 -14.41
C ASN A 254 1.21 21.78 -14.19
N THR A 255 1.94 20.79 -14.74
CA THR A 255 3.39 20.70 -15.08
C THR A 255 4.07 19.38 -14.70
N MET A 256 3.55 18.22 -15.11
CA MET A 256 4.40 17.03 -15.36
C MET A 256 3.86 16.21 -16.55
N SER A 257 3.77 16.85 -17.72
CA SER A 257 3.44 16.19 -19.00
C SER A 257 4.50 16.46 -20.10
N ALA A 258 5.68 16.95 -19.73
CA ALA A 258 6.85 16.81 -20.58
C ALA A 258 7.58 15.54 -20.12
N LYS A 259 7.96 14.66 -21.04
CA LYS A 259 8.90 13.56 -20.74
C LYS A 259 10.14 14.22 -20.13
N VAL A 260 10.34 14.05 -18.83
CA VAL A 260 11.52 14.56 -18.14
C VAL A 260 12.73 13.90 -18.78
N ASP A 261 13.71 14.69 -19.20
CA ASP A 261 14.93 14.17 -19.81
C ASP A 261 15.65 13.32 -18.74
N PRO A 262 16.17 12.12 -19.06
CA PRO A 262 16.98 11.33 -18.13
C PRO A 262 18.16 12.11 -17.49
N THR A 263 18.59 13.22 -18.10
CA THR A 263 19.61 14.15 -17.59
C THR A 263 19.11 15.11 -16.50
N ASP A 264 17.79 15.24 -16.30
CA ASP A 264 17.16 16.10 -15.27
C ASP A 264 16.99 15.41 -13.90
N PHE A 265 17.40 14.14 -13.80
CA PHE A 265 17.35 13.39 -12.55
C PHE A 265 18.58 13.68 -11.68
N LYS A 266 18.31 14.03 -10.41
CA LYS A 266 19.33 14.27 -9.39
C LYS A 266 19.19 13.24 -8.27
N THR A 267 20.31 12.75 -7.77
CA THR A 267 20.34 11.94 -6.56
C THR A 267 20.33 12.86 -5.34
N TYR A 268 19.41 12.60 -4.41
CA TYR A 268 19.34 13.26 -3.11
C TYR A 268 19.56 12.22 -2.02
N HIS A 269 20.41 12.52 -1.06
CA HIS A 269 20.56 11.72 0.14
C HIS A 269 19.62 12.22 1.23
N GLY A 270 19.18 11.29 2.07
CA GLY A 270 18.24 11.55 3.14
C GLY A 270 18.36 10.55 4.27
N GLY A 271 17.58 10.77 5.32
CA GLY A 271 17.59 9.90 6.47
C GLY A 271 16.89 10.48 7.68
N CYS A 272 16.80 9.66 8.72
CA CYS A 272 16.30 10.11 10.01
C CYS A 272 17.30 11.05 10.68
N HIS A 273 16.84 11.88 11.63
CA HIS A 273 17.73 12.79 12.34
C HIS A 273 18.93 12.07 12.94
N CYS A 274 18.72 11.00 13.72
CA CYS A 274 19.79 10.28 14.43
C CYS A 274 20.79 9.49 13.55
N GLY A 275 20.58 9.43 12.23
CA GLY A 275 21.47 8.71 11.30
C GLY A 275 21.42 7.18 11.39
N ALA A 276 20.46 6.60 12.13
CA ALA A 276 20.23 5.15 12.19
C ALA A 276 19.62 4.59 10.90
N PHE A 277 18.91 5.43 10.14
CA PHE A 277 18.35 5.10 8.84
C PHE A 277 18.79 6.17 7.83
N LYS A 278 19.45 5.76 6.75
CA LYS A 278 19.91 6.62 5.65
C LYS A 278 19.50 5.99 4.32
N TYR A 279 19.19 6.84 3.35
CA TYR A 279 18.77 6.42 2.03
C TYR A 279 19.23 7.44 0.99
N ALA A 280 19.29 7.02 -0.26
CA ALA A 280 19.42 7.89 -1.43
C ALA A 280 18.18 7.72 -2.31
N ILE A 281 17.71 8.82 -2.91
CA ILE A 281 16.68 8.79 -3.94
C ILE A 281 17.15 9.45 -5.23
N ARG A 282 16.75 8.91 -6.37
CA ARG A 282 17.00 9.53 -7.68
C ARG A 282 15.67 9.97 -8.27
N ILE A 283 15.46 11.28 -8.34
CA ILE A 283 14.21 11.91 -8.79
C ILE A 283 14.53 13.14 -9.65
N PRO A 284 13.57 13.66 -10.45
CA PRO A 284 13.73 14.94 -11.11
C PRO A 284 14.14 16.04 -10.11
N GLU A 285 14.89 17.03 -10.58
CA GLU A 285 15.27 18.15 -9.73
C GLU A 285 14.06 18.78 -9.01
N LEU A 286 14.17 18.94 -7.69
CA LEU A 286 13.10 19.49 -6.86
C LEU A 286 13.02 20.99 -7.06
N LYS A 287 12.03 21.43 -7.86
CA LYS A 287 11.75 22.85 -8.11
C LYS A 287 10.70 23.44 -7.17
N ASP A 288 9.89 22.58 -6.55
CA ASP A 288 8.86 22.95 -5.58
C ASP A 288 8.53 21.75 -4.68
N VAL A 289 7.78 22.00 -3.60
CA VAL A 289 7.25 20.96 -2.71
C VAL A 289 5.78 21.16 -2.41
N MET A 290 5.05 20.06 -2.24
CA MET A 290 3.62 20.08 -1.90
C MET A 290 3.39 20.24 -0.40
N ALA A 291 2.67 21.28 0.02
CA ALA A 291 2.21 21.47 1.39
C ALA A 291 0.76 20.97 1.52
N CYS A 292 0.59 19.78 2.11
CA CYS A 292 -0.72 19.17 2.32
C CYS A 292 -1.32 19.60 3.67
N SER A 293 -2.59 20.00 3.67
CA SER A 293 -3.31 20.41 4.89
C SER A 293 -3.94 19.28 5.71
N CYS A 294 -3.70 18.01 5.37
CA CYS A 294 -4.26 16.89 6.14
C CYS A 294 -3.62 16.76 7.54
N SER A 295 -4.38 16.22 8.50
CA SER A 295 -3.99 16.12 9.92
C SER A 295 -2.61 15.48 10.13
N ILE A 296 -2.28 14.41 9.41
CA ILE A 296 -0.99 13.72 9.53
C ILE A 296 0.16 14.60 9.04
N CYS A 297 0.01 15.28 7.90
CA CYS A 297 1.06 16.14 7.37
C CYS A 297 1.26 17.39 8.24
N ILE A 298 0.16 17.93 8.78
CA ILE A 298 0.22 19.03 9.74
C ILE A 298 0.91 18.56 11.02
N LYS A 299 0.35 17.61 11.77
CA LYS A 299 0.88 17.21 13.09
C LYS A 299 2.31 16.65 13.03
N ASN A 300 2.65 15.86 11.99
CA ASN A 300 4.00 15.30 11.84
C ASN A 300 4.97 16.15 11.02
N GLY A 301 4.53 17.32 10.54
CA GLY A 301 5.43 18.20 9.81
C GLY A 301 5.91 17.64 8.47
N ILE A 302 5.13 16.76 7.83
CA ILE A 302 5.51 16.15 6.54
C ILE A 302 5.35 17.21 5.44
N LEU A 303 6.45 17.53 4.76
CA LEU A 303 6.48 18.43 3.60
C LEU A 303 6.75 17.63 2.35
N GLY A 304 6.02 17.95 1.28
CA GLY A 304 6.28 17.42 -0.05
C GLY A 304 6.43 15.93 0.01
N ASN A 305 5.35 15.17 0.25
CA ASN A 305 5.35 13.74 -0.07
C ASN A 305 5.73 13.64 -1.54
N ILE A 306 7.02 13.54 -1.83
CA ILE A 306 7.54 13.47 -3.19
C ILE A 306 7.15 12.07 -3.63
N TRP A 307 6.00 12.01 -4.30
CA TRP A 307 5.43 10.77 -4.77
C TRP A 307 6.14 10.39 -6.05
N PHE A 308 6.87 9.29 -5.97
CA PHE A 308 7.32 8.55 -7.13
C PHE A 308 6.76 7.14 -7.00
N LEU A 309 6.62 6.51 -8.14
CA LEU A 309 6.14 5.15 -8.25
C LEU A 309 7.18 4.22 -7.57
N ASP A 310 6.73 3.24 -6.79
CA ASP A 310 7.64 2.28 -6.12
C ASP A 310 8.18 1.26 -7.14
N ASP A 311 8.96 1.73 -8.11
CA ASP A 311 9.39 1.00 -9.31
C ASP A 311 10.74 0.28 -9.10
N GLY A 312 11.01 -0.14 -7.86
CA GLY A 312 12.20 -0.94 -7.53
C GLY A 312 13.41 -0.15 -7.03
N PRO A 313 14.55 -0.84 -6.81
CA PRO A 313 15.65 -0.38 -5.97
C PRO A 313 16.51 0.74 -6.58
N GLU A 314 16.26 1.18 -7.82
CA GLU A 314 17.09 2.21 -8.47
C GLU A 314 16.74 3.66 -8.05
N GLU A 315 15.52 3.89 -7.55
CA GLU A 315 15.07 5.24 -7.15
C GLU A 315 15.00 5.48 -5.65
N PHE A 316 14.96 4.43 -4.81
CA PHE A 316 15.06 4.52 -3.34
C PHE A 316 16.02 3.45 -2.82
N ILE A 317 17.26 3.84 -2.59
CA ILE A 317 18.36 2.98 -2.16
C ILE A 317 18.54 3.16 -0.66
N ILE A 318 18.46 2.07 0.11
CA ILE A 318 18.77 2.10 1.54
C ILE A 318 20.29 2.04 1.70
N GLU A 319 20.87 3.10 2.23
CA GLU A 319 22.33 3.21 2.46
C GLU A 319 22.72 2.70 3.86
N LYS A 320 21.82 2.83 4.84
CA LYS A 320 22.03 2.36 6.21
C LYS A 320 20.71 2.08 6.92
N GLY A 321 20.70 1.02 7.72
CA GLY A 321 19.55 0.62 8.53
C GLY A 321 18.60 -0.30 7.77
N ASP A 322 17.51 -0.68 8.44
CA ASP A 322 16.48 -1.55 7.89
C ASP A 322 15.14 -0.80 7.85
N VAL A 323 14.45 -0.85 6.71
CA VAL A 323 13.10 -0.28 6.57
C VAL A 323 12.13 -0.91 7.55
N ASP A 324 12.28 -2.18 7.88
CA ASP A 324 11.41 -2.83 8.85
C ASP A 324 11.71 -2.49 10.30
N ALA A 325 12.88 -1.90 10.59
CA ALA A 325 13.18 -1.28 11.88
C ALA A 325 12.49 0.09 12.06
N LEU A 326 12.01 0.73 10.98
CA LEU A 326 11.18 1.94 11.07
C LEU A 326 9.78 1.58 11.58
N LYS A 327 9.28 2.37 12.53
CA LYS A 327 7.93 2.22 13.08
C LYS A 327 6.88 2.45 11.98
N LYS A 328 5.79 1.68 12.04
CA LYS A 328 4.68 1.73 11.09
C LYS A 328 3.50 2.43 11.74
N TYR A 329 2.94 3.41 11.06
CA TYR A 329 1.68 4.04 11.47
C TYR A 329 0.68 4.04 10.31
N VAL A 330 -0.53 3.55 10.58
CA VAL A 330 -1.64 3.47 9.63
C VAL A 330 -2.89 4.00 10.32
N PHE A 331 -3.75 4.67 9.56
CA PHE A 331 -5.03 5.20 10.04
C PHE A 331 -6.02 5.31 8.88
N GLY A 332 -7.28 5.63 9.18
CA GLY A 332 -8.33 5.80 8.17
C GLY A 332 -8.52 4.53 7.32
N PRO A 333 -8.49 4.60 5.98
CA PRO A 333 -8.62 3.44 5.09
C PRO A 333 -7.50 2.40 5.18
N LYS A 334 -6.44 2.66 5.96
CA LYS A 334 -5.30 1.75 6.17
C LYS A 334 -4.54 1.36 4.90
N ASN A 335 -4.64 2.15 3.84
CA ASN A 335 -3.92 1.96 2.57
C ASN A 335 -2.61 2.75 2.48
N LYS A 336 -2.32 3.65 3.44
CA LYS A 336 -1.08 4.42 3.52
C LYS A 336 -0.34 4.07 4.80
N VAL A 337 0.89 3.57 4.65
CA VAL A 337 1.77 3.17 5.76
C VAL A 337 2.86 4.23 5.93
N TYR A 338 2.71 5.05 6.97
CA TYR A 338 3.74 6.03 7.35
C TYR A 338 4.87 5.33 8.09
N ARG A 339 6.11 5.62 7.69
CA ARG A 339 7.33 5.09 8.28
C ARG A 339 8.13 6.20 8.93
N PHE A 340 8.40 6.05 10.23
CA PHE A 340 9.19 7.01 10.99
C PHE A 340 10.23 6.31 11.87
N CYS A 341 11.28 7.04 12.22
CA CYS A 341 12.34 6.52 13.08
C CYS A 341 11.86 6.43 14.52
N GLY A 342 11.87 5.22 15.10
CA GLY A 342 11.50 5.00 16.50
C GLY A 342 12.48 5.59 17.53
N ILE A 343 13.63 6.10 17.10
CA ILE A 343 14.65 6.70 17.98
C ILE A 343 14.47 8.23 18.08
N CYS A 344 14.18 8.91 16.97
CA CYS A 344 14.19 10.37 16.89
C CYS A 344 12.90 10.99 16.33
N GLY A 345 11.87 10.18 16.08
CA GLY A 345 10.57 10.63 15.59
C GLY A 345 10.55 11.10 14.12
N THR A 346 11.68 11.17 13.42
CA THR A 346 11.71 11.67 12.03
C THR A 346 10.86 10.82 11.11
N ASN A 347 9.87 11.44 10.50
CA ASN A 347 9.02 10.86 9.46
C ASN A 347 9.82 10.81 8.15
N ILE A 348 9.99 9.62 7.59
CA ILE A 348 10.87 9.38 6.43
C ILE A 348 10.06 9.33 5.15
N PHE A 349 9.13 8.39 5.07
CA PHE A 349 8.29 8.21 3.90
C PHE A 349 6.94 7.61 4.27
N VAL A 350 5.97 7.80 3.38
CA VAL A 350 4.70 7.10 3.37
C VAL A 350 4.69 6.14 2.19
N LYS A 351 4.24 4.92 2.42
CA LYS A 351 4.07 3.92 1.37
C LYS A 351 2.58 3.70 1.11
N SER A 352 2.16 3.91 -0.13
CA SER A 352 0.89 3.40 -0.65
C SER A 352 1.14 2.05 -1.36
N PRO A 353 0.11 1.36 -1.88
CA PRO A 353 0.32 0.16 -2.67
C PRO A 353 1.19 0.39 -3.92
N GLU A 354 1.16 1.60 -4.48
CA GLU A 354 1.71 1.91 -5.80
C GLU A 354 2.89 2.90 -5.78
N ALA A 355 3.04 3.67 -4.70
CA ALA A 355 3.96 4.79 -4.65
C ALA A 355 4.58 4.96 -3.27
N ILE A 356 5.77 5.54 -3.26
CA ILE A 356 6.42 6.04 -2.06
C ILE A 356 6.37 7.56 -2.11
N GLY A 357 5.84 8.16 -1.05
CA GLY A 357 5.92 9.58 -0.80
C GLY A 357 7.04 9.85 0.19
N VAL A 358 8.17 10.39 -0.25
CA VAL A 358 9.25 10.77 0.66
C VAL A 358 8.94 12.11 1.31
N ASN A 359 9.10 12.23 2.63
CA ASN A 359 9.06 13.51 3.30
C ASN A 359 10.30 14.32 2.89
N ALA A 360 10.12 15.39 2.12
CA ALA A 360 11.20 16.23 1.62
C ALA A 360 12.11 16.74 2.77
N ARG A 361 11.56 17.01 3.96
CA ARG A 361 12.35 17.41 5.14
C ARG A 361 13.33 16.35 5.63
N SER A 362 13.15 15.08 5.24
CA SER A 362 14.10 14.02 5.57
C SER A 362 15.34 14.01 4.66
N LEU A 363 15.32 14.73 3.54
CA LEU A 363 16.48 14.93 2.66
C LEU A 363 17.56 15.77 3.38
N ALA A 364 18.81 15.59 2.97
CA ALA A 364 19.98 16.27 3.51
C ALA A 364 20.54 17.31 2.53
N ASP A 365 20.44 17.06 1.23
CA ASP A 365 21.17 17.83 0.21
C ASP A 365 20.33 18.92 -0.46
N VAL A 366 19.23 19.31 0.17
CA VAL A 366 18.31 20.35 -0.33
C VAL A 366 17.72 21.14 0.82
N ASP A 367 17.68 22.47 0.66
CA ASP A 367 16.96 23.35 1.58
C ASP A 367 15.48 23.43 1.18
N VAL A 368 14.68 22.52 1.72
CA VAL A 368 13.26 22.40 1.37
C VAL A 368 12.39 23.57 1.83
N GLU A 369 12.84 24.35 2.81
CA GLU A 369 12.11 25.53 3.27
C GLU A 369 12.33 26.71 2.30
N ALA A 370 13.41 26.70 1.51
CA ALA A 370 13.68 27.69 0.47
C ALA A 370 12.97 27.40 -0.86
N LEU A 371 12.44 26.18 -1.05
CA LEU A 371 11.68 25.82 -2.24
C LEU A 371 10.28 26.46 -2.24
N PRO A 372 9.70 26.82 -3.41
CA PRO A 372 8.29 27.19 -3.53
C PRO A 372 7.34 26.11 -3.00
N TRP A 373 6.30 26.51 -2.26
CA TRP A 373 5.31 25.59 -1.70
C TRP A 373 3.99 25.66 -2.47
N ARG A 374 3.60 24.53 -3.08
CA ARG A 374 2.27 24.36 -3.65
C ARG A 374 1.32 23.85 -2.57
N HIS A 375 0.39 24.70 -2.17
CA HIS A 375 -0.60 24.35 -1.16
C HIS A 375 -1.68 23.46 -1.77
N TYR A 376 -1.86 22.28 -1.19
CA TYR A 376 -2.89 21.32 -1.61
C TYR A 376 -3.93 21.17 -0.51
N GLU A 377 -5.08 21.78 -0.72
CA GLU A 377 -6.20 21.77 0.22
C GLU A 377 -6.98 20.46 0.13
N ASN A 378 -6.54 19.45 0.88
CA ASN A 378 -7.26 18.18 1.00
C ASN A 378 -8.45 18.22 1.96
N PHE A 379 -8.73 19.38 2.58
CA PHE A 379 -9.79 19.53 3.58
C PHE A 379 -11.20 19.27 3.03
N LYS A 380 -11.37 19.18 1.71
CA LYS A 380 -12.66 18.97 1.04
C LYS A 380 -13.00 17.51 0.72
N ARG A 381 -12.19 16.53 1.14
CA ARG A 381 -12.48 15.09 0.98
C ARG A 381 -12.75 14.41 2.32
N GLY A 382 -13.98 14.53 2.82
CA GLY A 382 -14.49 13.77 3.96
C GLY A 382 -14.20 14.38 5.34
N PRO A 383 -14.73 13.76 6.41
CA PRO A 383 -14.58 14.27 7.77
C PRO A 383 -13.10 14.30 8.19
N GLN A 384 -12.71 15.34 8.94
CA GLN A 384 -11.39 15.39 9.57
C GLN A 384 -11.19 14.14 10.43
N TYR A 385 -9.99 13.57 10.37
CA TYR A 385 -9.63 12.45 11.24
C TYR A 385 -9.74 12.88 12.70
N ALA A 386 -10.73 12.32 13.40
CA ALA A 386 -10.83 12.35 14.86
C ALA A 386 -10.28 11.02 15.38
N PRO A 387 -9.24 11.02 16.23
CA PRO A 387 -8.75 9.78 16.82
C PRO A 387 -9.85 9.13 17.67
N GLU A 388 -9.95 7.79 17.60
CA GLU A 388 -10.96 6.99 18.32
C GLU A 388 -10.84 7.08 19.86
N PHE A 389 -9.76 7.65 20.37
CA PHE A 389 -9.42 7.64 21.80
C PHE A 389 -9.58 9.01 22.47
N GLY A 390 -10.65 9.09 23.26
CA GLY A 390 -10.62 9.67 24.59
C GLY A 390 -11.00 11.15 24.70
N GLU A 391 -11.75 11.45 25.76
CA GLU A 391 -12.23 12.77 26.15
C GLU A 391 -11.14 13.85 26.14
N GLN A 392 -11.55 15.09 25.88
CA GLN A 392 -10.68 16.27 26.03
C GLN A 392 -10.11 16.28 27.45
N VAL A 393 -8.81 16.58 27.56
CA VAL A 393 -8.18 16.79 28.86
C VAL A 393 -8.75 18.08 29.42
N GLU A 394 -9.54 18.01 30.48
CA GLU A 394 -10.00 19.20 31.17
C GLU A 394 -8.80 19.93 31.77
N TRP A 395 -8.67 21.22 31.46
CA TRP A 395 -7.64 22.05 32.08
C TRP A 395 -8.02 22.32 33.53
N LYS A 396 -7.11 22.05 34.46
CA LYS A 396 -7.33 22.27 35.90
C LYS A 396 -6.47 23.41 36.42
N LYS A 397 -7.03 24.34 37.17
CA LYS A 397 -6.25 25.42 37.80
C LYS A 397 -5.23 24.82 38.79
N PRO A 398 -3.93 25.14 38.69
CA PRO A 398 -2.94 24.68 39.67
C PRO A 398 -3.21 25.27 41.07
N GLU A 399 -3.15 24.46 42.11
CA GLU A 399 -3.35 24.90 43.51
C GLU A 399 -2.19 25.80 43.97
N GLY A 400 -2.51 26.89 44.70
CA GLY A 400 -1.52 27.71 45.41
C GLY A 400 -0.83 28.85 44.62
N LYS A 401 -1.17 29.09 43.35
CA LYS A 401 -0.74 30.31 42.63
C LYS A 401 -1.86 31.37 42.68
N ALA A 402 -1.56 32.53 43.27
CA ALA A 402 -2.50 33.65 43.35
C ALA A 402 -2.89 34.19 41.96
N GLU A 403 -4.15 34.57 41.81
CA GLU A 403 -4.68 35.21 40.60
C GLU A 403 -3.92 36.51 40.34
N LYS A 404 -3.19 36.55 39.22
CA LYS A 404 -2.81 37.83 38.61
C LYS A 404 -3.96 38.26 37.71
N ASN A 405 -4.29 39.55 37.72
CA ASN A 405 -5.35 40.17 36.90
C ASN A 405 -5.18 39.97 35.38
N ASP A 406 -4.11 39.34 34.91
CA ASP A 406 -3.84 39.02 33.50
C ASP A 406 -4.48 37.67 33.03
N GLU A 407 -5.21 36.95 33.90
CA GLU A 407 -5.84 35.65 33.54
C GLU A 407 -7.15 35.76 32.73
N ASP A 408 -7.78 36.94 32.70
CA ASP A 408 -9.08 37.18 32.02
C ASP A 408 -8.98 37.10 30.49
N ASP A 409 -7.80 37.37 29.91
CA ASP A 409 -7.55 37.34 28.45
C ASP A 409 -6.99 35.98 27.96
N LEU A 410 -6.89 34.97 28.82
CA LEU A 410 -6.31 33.68 28.46
C LEU A 410 -7.35 32.73 27.84
N VAL A 411 -6.98 32.13 26.71
CA VAL A 411 -7.75 31.11 26.00
C VAL A 411 -7.23 29.72 26.36
N THR A 412 -8.14 28.75 26.42
CA THR A 412 -7.77 27.33 26.61
C THR A 412 -7.76 26.63 25.26
N TYR A 413 -6.60 26.10 24.89
CA TYR A 413 -6.39 25.31 23.69
C TYR A 413 -6.25 23.84 24.05
N TYR A 414 -6.77 22.98 23.19
CA TYR A 414 -6.60 21.54 23.29
C TYR A 414 -5.74 21.06 22.14
N GLY A 415 -5.06 19.94 22.38
CA GLY A 415 -4.33 19.29 21.31
C GLY A 415 -3.89 17.90 21.69
N ASN A 416 -3.34 17.22 20.70
CA ASN A 416 -2.95 15.83 20.81
C ASN A 416 -1.93 15.45 19.73
N CYS A 417 -1.19 14.39 20.01
CA CYS A 417 -0.48 13.67 18.96
C CYS A 417 -1.47 13.14 17.91
N HIS A 418 -0.99 12.77 16.72
CA HIS A 418 -1.91 12.34 15.65
C HIS A 418 -2.83 11.18 16.07
N CYS A 419 -2.35 10.18 16.81
CA CYS A 419 -3.18 9.05 17.24
C CYS A 419 -4.05 9.31 18.48
N GLY A 420 -3.94 10.48 19.13
CA GLY A 420 -4.72 10.81 20.33
C GLY A 420 -4.23 10.21 21.66
N LYS A 421 -3.15 9.41 21.67
CA LYS A 421 -2.65 8.79 22.92
C LYS A 421 -2.00 9.79 23.87
N ILE A 422 -1.22 10.73 23.34
CA ILE A 422 -0.78 11.94 24.06
C ILE A 422 -1.80 13.03 23.78
N ARG A 423 -2.37 13.61 24.85
CA ARG A 423 -3.31 14.74 24.82
C ARG A 423 -2.82 15.83 25.75
N TYR A 424 -3.29 17.05 25.58
CA TYR A 424 -2.98 18.13 26.51
C TYR A 424 -4.03 19.23 26.48
N ALA A 425 -4.02 20.04 27.55
CA ALA A 425 -4.66 21.34 27.60
C ALA A 425 -3.60 22.43 27.84
N LEU A 426 -3.74 23.54 27.13
CA LEU A 426 -2.86 24.69 27.19
C LEU A 426 -3.68 25.92 27.54
N ARG A 427 -3.31 26.62 28.62
CA ARG A 427 -3.83 27.95 28.92
C ARG A 427 -2.82 29.00 28.44
N SER A 428 -3.22 29.85 27.50
CA SER A 428 -2.31 30.81 26.87
C SER A 428 -3.07 32.04 26.35
N LYS A 429 -2.35 33.14 26.09
CA LYS A 429 -2.87 34.23 25.26
C LYS A 429 -3.29 33.70 23.89
N SER A 430 -4.12 34.49 23.20
CA SER A 430 -4.52 34.19 21.82
C SER A 430 -3.28 33.86 20.97
N LEU A 431 -3.34 32.76 20.19
CA LEU A 431 -2.24 32.38 19.31
C LEU A 431 -1.91 33.48 18.28
N ASP A 432 -2.84 34.37 17.95
CA ASP A 432 -2.64 35.51 17.05
C ASP A 432 -1.74 36.61 17.65
N GLU A 433 -1.58 36.62 18.98
CA GLU A 433 -0.70 37.53 19.72
C GLU A 433 0.70 36.95 19.93
N LEU A 434 0.88 35.64 19.75
CA LEU A 434 2.14 34.96 20.02
C LEU A 434 3.04 34.91 18.77
N GLU A 435 4.34 35.06 18.99
CA GLU A 435 5.35 34.72 18.00
C GLU A 435 5.71 33.23 18.10
N VAL A 436 5.34 32.44 17.10
CA VAL A 436 5.74 31.04 16.98
C VAL A 436 7.18 30.96 16.50
N MET A 437 8.05 30.29 17.25
CA MET A 437 9.43 30.10 16.85
C MET A 437 9.54 29.01 15.78
N GLN A 438 10.12 29.39 14.64
CA GLN A 438 10.54 28.48 13.57
C GLN A 438 12.06 28.39 13.56
N CYS A 439 12.60 27.21 13.86
CA CYS A 439 14.04 26.98 13.91
C CYS A 439 14.51 26.12 12.72
N ASN A 440 15.67 26.43 12.15
CA ASN A 440 16.32 25.66 11.07
C ASN A 440 17.41 24.68 11.54
N CYS A 441 17.58 24.46 12.85
CA CYS A 441 18.54 23.46 13.32
C CYS A 441 18.20 22.07 12.76
N SER A 442 19.15 21.13 12.77
CA SER A 442 18.97 19.80 12.18
C SER A 442 17.69 19.10 12.66
N MET A 443 17.35 19.27 13.94
CA MET A 443 16.15 18.71 14.54
C MET A 443 14.87 19.39 14.03
N CYS A 444 14.79 20.71 14.21
CA CYS A 444 13.60 21.47 13.86
C CYS A 444 13.35 21.52 12.35
N GLY A 445 14.41 21.49 11.53
CA GLY A 445 14.32 21.36 10.08
C GLY A 445 13.76 20.02 9.63
N LYS A 446 14.30 18.89 10.15
CA LYS A 446 13.85 17.55 9.74
C LYS A 446 12.47 17.17 10.25
N ASN A 447 12.13 17.57 11.47
CA ASN A 447 10.85 17.22 12.11
C ASN A 447 9.82 18.37 12.07
N SER A 448 10.18 19.53 11.49
CA SER A 448 9.33 20.72 11.39
C SER A 448 8.75 21.21 12.72
N HIS A 449 9.53 21.15 13.80
CA HIS A 449 9.06 21.66 15.10
C HIS A 449 8.74 23.17 14.98
N ARG A 450 7.58 23.58 15.52
CA ARG A 450 7.15 24.99 15.59
C ARG A 450 6.76 25.28 17.03
N HIS A 451 7.62 25.99 17.75
CA HIS A 451 7.50 26.10 19.20
C HIS A 451 6.77 27.37 19.63
N ILE A 452 5.89 27.21 20.60
CA ILE A 452 5.59 28.25 21.59
C ILE A 452 6.15 27.80 22.94
N TYR A 453 6.29 28.74 23.87
CA TYR A 453 7.00 28.53 25.14
C TYR A 453 6.10 28.82 26.36
N PRO A 454 5.04 28.03 26.59
CA PRO A 454 4.24 28.17 27.79
C PRO A 454 5.02 27.75 29.04
N THR A 455 4.56 28.17 30.21
CA THR A 455 5.08 27.71 31.50
C THR A 455 4.73 26.24 31.73
N ARG A 456 5.41 25.57 32.67
CA ARG A 456 5.13 24.17 33.02
C ARG A 456 3.70 23.99 33.53
N THR A 457 3.16 24.99 34.24
CA THR A 457 1.80 24.95 34.78
C THR A 457 0.73 25.29 33.74
N ALA A 458 1.06 26.08 32.71
CA ALA A 458 0.14 26.44 31.64
C ALA A 458 -0.15 25.27 30.69
N LEU A 459 0.81 24.36 30.49
CA LEU A 459 0.69 23.18 29.63
C LEU A 459 0.55 21.88 30.44
N GLN A 460 -0.65 21.32 30.44
CA GLN A 460 -0.98 20.09 31.14
C GLN A 460 -1.05 18.93 30.15
N VAL A 461 -0.01 18.09 30.13
CA VAL A 461 0.08 16.92 29.26
C VAL A 461 -0.49 15.68 29.96
N HIS A 462 -1.32 14.94 29.25
CA HIS A 462 -1.90 13.68 29.64
C HIS A 462 -1.38 12.56 28.72
N ASP A 463 -0.58 11.66 29.28
CA ASP A 463 -0.02 10.48 28.61
C ASP A 463 -0.18 9.24 29.52
N PRO A 464 -1.41 8.72 29.68
CA PRO A 464 -1.71 7.66 30.63
C PRO A 464 -1.09 6.31 30.23
N GLU A 465 -0.81 6.15 28.94
CA GLU A 465 -0.20 4.94 28.38
C GLU A 465 1.35 5.02 28.35
N GLY A 466 1.93 6.16 28.74
CA GLY A 466 3.39 6.37 28.75
C GLY A 466 4.02 6.21 27.37
N VAL A 467 3.37 6.72 26.32
CA VAL A 467 3.80 6.52 24.93
C VAL A 467 4.74 7.61 24.42
N ALA A 468 4.93 8.69 25.18
CA ALA A 468 5.94 9.70 24.92
C ALA A 468 7.33 9.07 24.95
N THR A 469 8.08 9.25 23.87
CA THR A 469 9.47 8.84 23.75
C THR A 469 10.35 10.06 23.71
N GLU A 470 11.36 10.07 24.57
CA GLU A 470 12.32 11.15 24.71
C GLU A 470 13.49 10.98 23.74
N TYR A 471 13.84 12.09 23.08
CA TYR A 471 15.03 12.17 22.24
C TYR A 471 15.83 13.43 22.55
N ASN A 472 17.03 13.24 23.10
CA ASN A 472 18.01 14.28 23.39
C ASN A 472 18.97 14.46 22.21
N VAL A 473 19.26 15.72 21.86
CA VAL A 473 20.19 16.05 20.76
C VAL A 473 21.47 16.72 21.25
N LEU A 474 21.34 17.88 21.90
CA LEU A 474 22.46 18.75 22.25
C LEU A 474 22.63 18.90 23.77
N SER A 475 21.54 18.83 24.52
CA SER A 475 21.54 18.84 25.99
C SER A 475 20.91 17.54 26.49
N LYS A 476 21.44 17.03 27.61
CA LYS A 476 20.81 15.93 28.35
C LYS A 476 19.57 16.41 29.11
N ASP A 477 19.48 17.71 29.37
CA ASP A 477 18.45 18.34 30.20
C ASP A 477 17.26 18.88 29.39
N SER A 478 17.20 18.58 28.08
CA SER A 478 16.12 19.06 27.19
C SER A 478 15.72 17.99 26.16
N ALA A 479 14.71 17.21 26.51
CA ALA A 479 14.26 16.05 25.75
C ALA A 479 13.08 16.38 24.84
N GLN A 480 13.24 16.09 23.54
CA GLN A 480 12.14 16.19 22.58
C GLN A 480 11.20 15.00 22.77
N ASN A 481 9.92 15.24 23.06
CA ASN A 481 8.94 14.17 23.29
C ASN A 481 8.05 13.95 22.06
N PHE A 482 8.15 12.75 21.47
CA PHE A 482 7.30 12.32 20.37
C PHE A 482 6.52 11.05 20.72
N CYS A 483 5.36 10.87 20.09
CA CYS A 483 4.55 9.67 20.30
C CYS A 483 5.19 8.45 19.61
N SER A 484 5.48 7.40 20.37
CA SER A 484 6.03 6.13 19.86
C SER A 484 5.13 5.38 18.88
N TYR A 485 3.83 5.70 18.84
CA TYR A 485 2.85 5.07 17.94
C TYR A 485 2.73 5.79 16.58
N CYS A 486 2.64 7.12 16.57
CA CYS A 486 2.37 7.90 15.35
C CYS A 486 3.50 8.84 14.92
N GLY A 487 4.60 8.92 15.69
CA GLY A 487 5.76 9.74 15.38
C GLY A 487 5.56 11.24 15.56
N THR A 488 4.42 11.67 16.12
CA THR A 488 4.12 13.10 16.33
C THR A 488 4.94 13.65 17.48
N PHE A 489 5.79 14.63 17.21
CA PHE A 489 6.42 15.45 18.22
C PHE A 489 5.39 16.41 18.85
N VAL A 490 5.31 16.43 20.18
CA VAL A 490 4.28 17.18 20.92
C VAL A 490 4.90 18.30 21.76
N PHE A 491 5.85 17.98 22.63
CA PHE A 491 6.41 18.94 23.59
C PHE A 491 7.88 18.63 23.92
N VAL A 492 8.53 19.52 24.66
CA VAL A 492 9.89 19.32 25.19
C VAL A 492 9.83 19.19 26.71
N SER A 493 10.47 18.16 27.26
CA SER A 493 10.76 18.06 28.69
C SER A 493 12.04 18.83 28.96
N ILE A 494 12.08 19.61 30.04
CA ILE A 494 13.29 20.26 30.53
C ILE A 494 13.52 19.72 31.93
N ASP A 495 14.73 19.25 32.23
CA ASP A 495 15.02 18.63 33.53
C ASP A 495 15.37 19.67 34.59
N ASP A 496 15.92 20.81 34.19
CA ASP A 496 16.19 21.94 35.08
C ASP A 496 14.86 22.55 35.60
N GLU A 497 14.54 22.27 36.86
CA GLU A 497 13.34 22.75 37.55
C GLU A 497 13.31 24.27 37.72
N SER A 498 14.46 24.95 37.65
CA SER A 498 14.52 26.42 37.70
C SER A 498 13.96 27.07 36.44
N VAL A 499 13.87 26.31 35.34
CA VAL A 499 13.32 26.76 34.07
C VAL A 499 11.81 26.44 34.03
N ASP A 500 10.98 27.46 34.29
CA ASP A 500 9.51 27.36 34.17
C ASP A 500 9.05 27.54 32.71
N MET A 501 9.44 26.60 31.84
CA MET A 501 8.95 26.55 30.46
C MET A 501 8.78 25.10 29.99
N ARG A 502 7.81 24.88 29.10
CA ARG A 502 7.57 23.59 28.46
C ARG A 502 7.23 23.82 26.98
N PRO A 503 8.25 23.87 26.10
CA PRO A 503 8.04 24.15 24.68
C PRO A 503 7.01 23.19 24.07
N LEU A 504 6.05 23.74 23.31
CA LEU A 504 4.96 23.01 22.68
C LEU A 504 5.01 23.16 21.17
N ASN A 505 4.83 22.06 20.44
CA ASN A 505 4.63 22.08 19.01
C ASN A 505 3.23 22.60 18.66
N VAL A 506 3.10 23.81 18.13
CA VAL A 506 1.78 24.38 17.77
C VAL A 506 1.05 23.52 16.74
N ARG A 507 1.76 22.71 15.94
CA ARG A 507 1.15 21.84 14.91
C ARG A 507 0.24 20.76 15.50
N THR A 508 0.33 20.49 16.81
CA THR A 508 -0.52 19.52 17.50
C THR A 508 -1.77 20.12 18.13
N ILE A 509 -1.92 21.45 18.12
CA ILE A 509 -3.11 22.14 18.60
C ILE A 509 -4.25 21.89 17.62
N ASP A 510 -5.43 21.60 18.14
CA ASP A 510 -6.61 21.32 17.33
C ASP A 510 -7.28 22.60 16.82
N ASN A 511 -7.89 22.50 15.65
CA ASN A 511 -8.72 23.56 15.04
C ASN A 511 -8.00 24.90 14.80
N ILE A 512 -6.70 24.87 14.50
CA ILE A 512 -5.94 26.07 14.13
C ILE A 512 -5.40 26.00 12.70
N ASP A 513 -5.34 27.15 12.04
CA ASP A 513 -4.65 27.30 10.76
C ASP A 513 -3.20 27.75 11.01
N ILE A 514 -2.30 26.76 11.05
CA ILE A 514 -0.88 27.01 11.37
C ILE A 514 -0.20 27.97 10.37
N TYR A 515 -0.74 28.17 9.16
CA TYR A 515 -0.12 29.03 8.15
C TYR A 515 -0.47 30.51 8.34
N LYS A 516 -1.44 30.82 9.21
CA LYS A 516 -1.83 32.20 9.55
C LYS A 516 -1.16 32.75 10.82
N LEU A 517 -0.44 31.89 11.55
CA LEU A 517 0.26 32.28 12.76
C LEU A 517 1.45 33.20 12.44
N LYS A 518 1.81 34.06 13.40
CA LYS A 518 3.02 34.89 13.30
C LYS A 518 4.23 34.04 13.62
N TYR A 519 5.20 34.01 12.71
CA TYR A 519 6.44 33.25 12.88
C TYR A 519 7.64 34.16 13.10
N LYS A 520 8.52 33.73 14.02
CA LYS A 520 9.85 34.29 14.20
C LYS A 520 10.89 33.25 13.85
N MET A 521 11.71 33.56 12.85
CA MET A 521 12.80 32.69 12.45
C MET A 521 13.94 32.72 13.48
N TYR A 522 14.39 31.54 13.87
CA TYR A 522 15.58 31.35 14.71
C TYR A 522 16.61 30.53 13.94
N ASP A 523 17.78 31.12 13.71
CA ASP A 523 18.89 30.43 13.06
C ASP A 523 19.63 29.55 14.07
N GLY A 524 19.06 28.37 14.32
CA GLY A 524 19.68 27.35 15.17
C GLY A 524 20.78 26.57 14.46
N ARG A 525 20.88 26.62 13.12
CA ARG A 525 21.93 25.95 12.35
C ARG A 525 23.31 26.57 12.59
N SER A 526 23.38 27.88 12.84
CA SER A 526 24.64 28.56 13.18
C SER A 526 25.05 28.42 14.65
N LYS A 527 24.24 27.77 15.50
CA LYS A 527 24.53 27.64 16.93
C LYS A 527 25.30 26.35 17.24
N PRO A 528 26.38 26.42 18.05
CA PRO A 528 27.09 25.23 18.50
C PRO A 528 26.29 24.48 19.61
N PRO A 529 26.50 23.17 19.78
CA PRO A 529 27.28 22.30 18.91
C PRO A 529 26.55 22.01 17.58
N VAL A 530 27.30 22.03 16.48
CA VAL A 530 26.75 21.71 15.15
C VAL A 530 26.50 20.21 15.09
N TYR A 531 25.29 19.82 14.71
CA TYR A 531 24.94 18.42 14.55
C TYR A 531 25.67 17.80 13.34
N THR A 532 26.45 16.76 13.60
CA THR A 532 27.33 16.11 12.61
C THR A 532 26.75 14.81 12.02
N GLY A 533 25.46 14.52 12.23
CA GLY A 533 24.77 13.45 11.49
C GLY A 533 24.92 12.03 12.04
N GLU A 534 25.70 11.87 13.10
CA GLU A 534 25.76 10.63 13.88
C GLU A 534 25.27 10.90 15.29
N ARG A 535 24.70 9.89 15.95
CA ARG A 535 24.50 9.88 17.39
C ARG A 535 25.90 9.91 18.01
N HIS A 536 26.54 11.07 18.04
CA HIS A 536 27.94 11.19 18.32
C HIS A 536 28.22 10.58 19.69
N LYS A 537 29.32 9.83 19.72
CA LYS A 537 30.17 9.57 20.88
C LYS A 537 30.19 10.80 21.80
N LEU A 538 29.26 10.86 22.74
CA LEU A 538 29.21 11.77 23.88
C LEU A 538 29.03 10.92 25.14
#